data_AF-Q8CDC6-F1
#
_entry.id   AF-Q8CDC6-F1
#
_cell.length_a   1.000
_cell.length_b   1.000
_cell.length_c   1.000
_cell.angle_alpha   90.00
_cell.angle_beta   90.00
_cell.angle_gamma   90.00
#
_symmetry.space_group_name_H-M   'P 1'
#
loop_
_entity.id
_entity.type
_entity.pdbx_description
1 polymer ?
#
loop_
_entity_poly.entity_id
_entity_poly.type
_entity_poly.pdbx_seq_one_letter_code
_entity_poly.pdbx_strand_id
1 'polypeptide(L)'
;MAPVKISHVVSFSSQDPKYPVENLLNPDSHRGPWLSCPQDKTGQLKVEFQLERAVPISYIDVGNCGCAFLQIDVGRSSWPLDRPFVTLLPATMLMSRTDSKSGKNRSGVRMFKDGDFLTPASGESWDRLRLTCSQPFTRHQSFGLAFLRVRSSLGSLADPVVDPSAPGSSGLNQNSTDVLESDPRPWLTNPSIRRTFFPDPQTYVPAVDISQGQGHIAHGHKNPSRGPLEHQGNFRAQGYVEAVAARASGAGSPHGAFCCP
;
A
#
# COMPACT_ATOMS: atom_id res chain seq x y z
N MET A 1 -7.83 13.91 -2.45
CA MET A 1 -6.68 13.31 -1.72
C MET A 1 -5.52 14.28 -1.82
N ALA A 2 -4.90 14.60 -0.69
CA ALA A 2 -3.81 15.58 -0.62
C ALA A 2 -2.45 14.91 -0.92
N PRO A 3 -1.54 15.55 -1.66
CA PRO A 3 -0.16 15.08 -1.79
C PRO A 3 0.52 14.98 -0.42
N VAL A 4 1.26 13.90 -0.20
CA VAL A 4 2.11 13.72 0.98
C VAL A 4 3.54 13.99 0.57
N LYS A 5 4.16 15.00 1.18
CA LYS A 5 5.54 15.37 0.88
C LYS A 5 6.51 14.36 1.50
N ILE A 6 7.46 13.92 0.69
CA ILE A 6 8.63 13.18 1.16
C ILE A 6 9.67 14.20 1.62
N SER A 7 10.10 14.12 2.88
CA SER A 7 11.06 15.04 3.48
C SER A 7 12.47 14.76 2.98
N HIS A 8 12.96 13.54 3.16
CA HIS A 8 14.32 13.13 2.79
C HIS A 8 14.44 11.61 2.67
N VAL A 9 15.56 11.18 2.08
CA VAL A 9 15.99 9.79 2.02
C VAL A 9 16.66 9.42 3.34
N VAL A 10 16.21 8.33 3.96
CA VAL A 10 16.73 7.82 5.24
C VAL A 10 17.89 6.86 4.98
N SER A 11 17.67 5.93 4.06
CA SER A 11 18.65 4.95 3.63
C SER A 11 18.33 4.44 2.23
N PHE A 12 19.33 3.92 1.54
CA PHE A 12 19.17 3.24 0.27
C PHE A 12 20.25 2.17 0.10
N SER A 13 19.99 1.17 -0.74
CA SER A 13 20.93 0.07 -0.98
C SER A 13 21.92 0.35 -2.12
N SER A 14 21.49 1.05 -3.17
CA SER A 14 22.27 1.27 -4.39
C SER A 14 21.66 2.39 -5.22
N GLN A 15 22.51 3.15 -5.90
CA GLN A 15 22.09 4.21 -6.81
C GLN A 15 23.12 4.48 -7.90
N ASP A 16 22.64 4.94 -9.05
CA ASP A 16 23.48 5.49 -10.12
C ASP A 16 23.87 6.94 -9.79
N PRO A 17 25.13 7.36 -9.99
CA PRO A 17 25.57 8.74 -9.69
C PRO A 17 24.80 9.84 -10.45
N LYS A 18 24.28 9.53 -11.65
CA LYS A 18 23.49 10.46 -12.48
C LYS A 18 21.99 10.36 -12.19
N TYR A 19 21.53 9.21 -11.71
CA TYR A 19 20.12 8.93 -11.45
C TYR A 19 19.90 8.50 -9.98
N PRO A 20 20.19 9.39 -9.01
CA PRO A 20 20.19 9.04 -7.61
C PRO A 20 18.78 8.99 -7.01
N VAL A 21 18.67 8.50 -5.77
CA VAL A 21 17.39 8.29 -5.07
C VAL A 21 16.63 9.60 -4.87
N GLU A 22 17.34 10.70 -4.66
CA GLU A 22 16.79 12.03 -4.39
C GLU A 22 15.87 12.53 -5.51
N ASN A 23 16.00 11.98 -6.72
CA ASN A 23 15.11 12.25 -7.84
C ASN A 23 13.65 11.90 -7.53
N LEU A 24 13.40 10.96 -6.61
CA LEU A 24 12.05 10.58 -6.20
C LEU A 24 11.41 11.53 -5.17
N LEU A 25 12.17 12.44 -4.56
CA LEU A 25 11.64 13.35 -3.53
C LEU A 25 10.67 14.39 -4.10
N ASN A 26 10.84 14.76 -5.38
CA ASN A 26 9.94 15.68 -6.07
C ASN A 26 9.53 15.09 -7.44
N PRO A 27 8.36 14.43 -7.52
CA PRO A 27 7.91 13.73 -8.72
C PRO A 27 7.59 14.66 -9.90
N ASP A 28 7.39 15.96 -9.65
CA ASP A 28 7.09 16.94 -10.70
C ASP A 28 8.37 17.64 -11.20
N SER A 29 9.52 17.34 -10.61
CA SER A 29 10.81 17.84 -11.07
C SER A 29 11.37 17.01 -12.23
N HIS A 30 11.97 17.68 -13.22
CA HIS A 30 12.60 17.01 -14.38
C HIS A 30 13.94 16.33 -14.04
N ARG A 31 14.13 15.82 -12.82
CA ARG A 31 15.39 15.23 -12.36
C ARG A 31 15.65 13.82 -12.90
N GLY A 32 14.66 13.20 -13.53
CA GLY A 32 14.76 11.86 -14.10
C GLY A 32 14.48 10.75 -13.08
N PRO A 33 14.73 9.47 -13.43
CA PRO A 33 14.45 8.34 -12.55
C PRO A 33 15.48 8.22 -11.41
N TRP A 34 15.16 7.39 -10.42
CA TRP A 34 16.15 6.69 -9.60
C TRP A 34 16.49 5.35 -10.27
N LEU A 35 17.78 5.04 -10.43
CA LEU A 35 18.27 3.78 -10.98
C LEU A 35 19.31 3.12 -10.08
N SER A 36 19.39 1.80 -10.16
CA SER A 36 20.48 1.00 -9.59
C SER A 36 21.83 1.43 -10.12
N CYS A 37 22.86 1.37 -9.28
CA CYS A 37 24.26 1.46 -9.72
C CYS A 37 24.54 0.45 -10.85
N PRO A 38 25.19 0.82 -11.97
CA PRO A 38 25.50 -0.11 -13.06
C PRO A 38 26.33 -1.33 -12.63
N GLN A 39 27.07 -1.23 -11.53
CA GLN A 39 27.88 -2.30 -10.95
C GLN A 39 27.07 -3.22 -10.02
N ASP A 40 25.91 -2.77 -9.55
CA ASP A 40 25.02 -3.58 -8.72
C ASP A 40 24.31 -4.66 -9.56
N LYS A 41 24.47 -5.92 -9.15
CA LYS A 41 23.88 -7.11 -9.79
C LYS A 41 23.03 -7.94 -8.85
N THR A 42 22.67 -7.39 -7.68
CA THR A 42 21.81 -8.04 -6.69
C THR A 42 20.43 -8.34 -7.26
N GLY A 43 19.95 -7.49 -8.19
CA GLY A 43 18.60 -7.57 -8.73
C GLY A 43 17.53 -7.05 -7.76
N GLN A 44 17.94 -6.36 -6.69
CA GLN A 44 17.03 -5.75 -5.72
C GLN A 44 17.55 -4.40 -5.25
N LEU A 45 16.67 -3.40 -5.25
CA LEU A 45 16.91 -2.09 -4.66
C LEU A 45 15.99 -1.88 -3.47
N LYS A 46 16.52 -1.23 -2.44
CA LYS A 46 15.76 -0.78 -1.28
C LYS A 46 16.01 0.71 -1.07
N VAL A 47 14.96 1.41 -0.70
CA VAL A 47 15.01 2.79 -0.24
C VAL A 47 14.03 2.98 0.90
N GLU A 48 14.44 3.76 1.89
CA GLU A 48 13.60 4.23 2.97
C GLU A 48 13.49 5.76 2.90
N PHE A 49 12.25 6.24 3.03
CA PHE A 49 11.91 7.65 3.00
C PHE A 49 11.27 8.08 4.32
N GLN A 50 11.59 9.30 4.75
CA GLN A 50 10.85 10.01 5.77
C GLN A 50 9.78 10.88 5.11
N LEU A 51 8.52 10.71 5.50
CA LEU A 51 7.43 11.62 5.14
C LEU A 51 7.44 12.83 6.07
N GLU A 52 6.91 13.96 5.62
CA GLU A 52 6.86 15.18 6.44
C GLU A 52 6.08 15.01 7.76
N ARG A 53 5.06 14.14 7.75
CA ARG A 53 4.13 13.89 8.86
C ARG A 53 3.62 12.46 8.80
N ALA A 54 3.22 11.93 9.95
CA ALA A 54 2.52 10.65 10.02
C ALA A 54 1.08 10.82 9.53
N VAL A 55 0.72 10.16 8.43
CA VAL A 55 -0.60 10.28 7.79
C VAL A 55 -1.10 8.93 7.29
N PRO A 56 -2.42 8.73 7.17
CA PRO A 56 -2.94 7.56 6.49
C PRO A 56 -2.65 7.66 5.00
N ILE A 57 -2.06 6.60 4.43
CA ILE A 57 -1.76 6.51 3.00
C ILE A 57 -2.94 5.83 2.33
N SER A 58 -3.58 6.52 1.38
CA SER A 58 -4.77 6.00 0.69
C SER A 58 -4.60 5.91 -0.82
N TYR A 59 -3.52 6.48 -1.35
CA TYR A 59 -3.17 6.29 -2.75
C TYR A 59 -1.67 6.41 -2.98
N ILE A 60 -1.14 5.55 -3.84
CA ILE A 60 0.23 5.61 -4.33
C ILE A 60 0.25 5.51 -5.86
N ASP A 61 0.91 6.46 -6.52
CA ASP A 61 1.26 6.38 -7.95
C ASP A 61 2.73 6.00 -8.09
N VAL A 62 3.03 5.09 -9.01
CA VAL A 62 4.39 4.67 -9.30
C VAL A 62 4.65 4.69 -10.79
N GLY A 63 5.64 5.48 -11.21
CA GLY A 63 6.24 5.36 -12.53
C GLY A 63 7.35 4.31 -12.48
N ASN A 64 7.19 3.22 -13.21
CA ASN A 64 8.23 2.19 -13.29
C ASN A 64 9.43 2.68 -14.11
N CYS A 65 10.62 2.16 -13.82
CA CYS A 65 11.77 2.23 -14.70
C CYS A 65 12.49 0.87 -14.74
N GLY A 66 11.81 -0.16 -15.24
CA GLY A 66 12.40 -1.49 -15.43
C GLY A 66 12.32 -2.44 -14.23
N CYS A 67 11.60 -2.12 -13.15
CA CYS A 67 11.32 -3.08 -12.07
C CYS A 67 10.35 -4.16 -12.53
N ALA A 68 10.60 -5.41 -12.16
CA ALA A 68 9.63 -6.50 -12.31
C ALA A 68 8.63 -6.53 -11.17
N PHE A 69 9.07 -6.29 -9.94
CA PHE A 69 8.24 -6.28 -8.75
C PHE A 69 8.50 -5.04 -7.89
N LEU A 70 7.45 -4.58 -7.22
CA LEU A 70 7.52 -3.54 -6.20
C LEU A 70 6.76 -4.00 -4.95
N GLN A 71 7.40 -3.88 -3.80
CA GLN A 71 6.77 -3.98 -2.48
C GLN A 71 6.90 -2.64 -1.75
N ILE A 72 5.88 -2.29 -0.97
CA ILE A 72 5.88 -1.07 -0.15
C ILE A 72 5.55 -1.47 1.29
N ASP A 73 6.48 -1.17 2.18
CA ASP A 73 6.28 -1.33 3.61
C ASP A 73 6.26 0.05 4.30
N VAL A 74 5.61 0.10 5.46
CA VAL A 74 5.40 1.30 6.26
C VAL A 74 5.83 1.09 7.70
N GLY A 75 6.22 2.17 8.35
CA GLY A 75 6.63 2.17 9.75
C GLY A 75 6.48 3.56 10.36
N ARG A 76 6.91 3.68 11.61
CA ARG A 76 7.02 4.99 12.26
C ARG A 76 8.45 5.31 12.64
N SER A 77 8.84 6.57 12.46
CA SER A 77 10.16 7.07 12.85
C SER A 77 10.41 6.99 14.35
N SER A 78 9.34 7.01 15.16
CA SER A 78 9.35 6.85 16.61
C SER A 78 9.43 5.40 17.08
N TRP A 79 9.40 4.41 16.18
CA TRP A 79 9.51 3.01 16.57
C TRP A 79 10.95 2.64 16.96
N PRO A 80 11.12 1.66 17.86
CA PRO A 80 12.40 1.02 18.09
C PRO A 80 12.98 0.44 16.80
N LEU A 81 14.31 0.46 16.67
CA LEU A 81 15.02 0.00 15.46
C LEU A 81 14.81 -1.48 15.13
N ASP A 82 14.50 -2.29 16.14
CA ASP A 82 14.22 -3.73 16.03
C ASP A 82 12.77 -4.02 15.62
N ARG A 83 11.88 -3.02 15.65
CA ARG A 83 10.50 -3.21 15.22
C ARG A 83 10.44 -3.35 13.69
N PRO A 84 9.89 -4.44 13.16
CA PRO A 84 9.80 -4.62 11.72
C PRO A 84 8.79 -3.65 11.10
N PHE A 85 9.07 -3.23 9.88
CA PHE A 85 8.09 -2.55 9.02
C PHE A 85 6.91 -3.47 8.73
N VAL A 86 5.75 -2.86 8.52
CA VAL A 86 4.50 -3.55 8.16
C VAL A 86 4.28 -3.41 6.66
N THR A 87 3.92 -4.48 5.98
CA THR A 87 3.66 -4.44 4.53
C THR A 87 2.34 -3.73 4.24
N LEU A 88 2.41 -2.62 3.50
CA LEU A 88 1.25 -1.89 2.99
C LEU A 88 0.80 -2.45 1.65
N LEU A 89 1.74 -2.56 0.70
CA LEU A 89 1.51 -3.15 -0.62
C LEU A 89 2.39 -4.41 -0.74
N PRO A 90 1.80 -5.61 -0.92
CA PRO A 90 2.58 -6.82 -1.13
C PRO A 90 3.38 -6.72 -2.43
N ALA A 91 4.39 -7.58 -2.59
CA ALA A 91 5.20 -7.64 -3.81
C ALA A 91 4.33 -7.80 -5.06
N THR A 92 4.13 -6.69 -5.78
CA THR A 92 3.22 -6.59 -6.91
C THR A 92 4.00 -6.54 -8.20
N MET A 93 3.57 -7.32 -9.19
CA MET A 93 4.23 -7.39 -10.49
C MET A 93 3.97 -6.12 -11.31
N LEU A 94 5.05 -5.46 -11.73
CA LEU A 94 5.05 -4.32 -12.65
C LEU A 94 5.45 -4.74 -14.07
N MET A 95 6.34 -5.73 -14.21
CA MET A 95 6.71 -6.32 -15.49
C MET A 95 6.75 -7.85 -15.39
N SER A 96 6.22 -8.53 -16.42
CA SER A 96 6.39 -9.98 -16.52
C SER A 96 7.84 -10.35 -16.85
N ARG A 97 8.17 -11.65 -16.75
CA ARG A 97 9.46 -12.18 -17.21
C ARG A 97 9.70 -11.89 -18.69
N THR A 98 8.67 -12.02 -19.52
CA THR A 98 8.73 -11.77 -20.97
C THR A 98 8.97 -10.29 -21.26
N ASP A 99 8.24 -9.40 -20.58
CA ASP A 99 8.44 -7.94 -20.71
C ASP A 99 9.85 -7.53 -20.28
N SER A 100 10.31 -8.07 -19.14
CA SER A 100 11.64 -7.77 -18.61
C SER A 100 12.76 -8.18 -19.58
N LYS A 101 12.69 -9.39 -20.15
CA LYS A 101 13.68 -9.86 -21.14
C LYS A 101 13.65 -9.10 -22.46
N SER A 102 12.46 -8.67 -22.90
CA SER A 102 12.29 -7.95 -24.16
C SER A 102 12.42 -6.42 -24.03
N GLY A 103 12.55 -5.90 -22.80
CA GLY A 103 12.63 -4.47 -22.53
C GLY A 103 11.33 -3.68 -22.77
N LYS A 104 10.19 -4.36 -22.96
CA LYS A 104 8.88 -3.73 -23.15
C LYS A 104 8.30 -3.28 -21.82
N ASN A 105 7.42 -2.27 -21.83
CA ASN A 105 6.69 -1.79 -20.64
C ASN A 105 7.57 -1.34 -19.45
N ARG A 106 8.83 -0.95 -19.70
CA ARG A 106 9.75 -0.48 -18.65
C ARG A 106 9.28 0.78 -17.93
N SER A 107 8.54 1.64 -18.63
CA SER A 107 8.05 2.94 -18.15
C SER A 107 6.57 2.95 -17.79
N GLY A 108 5.97 1.77 -17.55
CA GLY A 108 4.56 1.67 -17.17
C GLY A 108 4.26 2.38 -15.84
N VAL A 109 3.08 3.00 -15.75
CA VAL A 109 2.59 3.62 -14.51
C VAL A 109 1.60 2.67 -13.83
N ARG A 110 1.70 2.52 -12.51
CA ARG A 110 0.73 1.74 -11.73
C ARG A 110 0.21 2.55 -10.55
N MET A 111 -1.11 2.53 -10.40
CA MET A 111 -1.85 3.22 -9.36
C MET A 111 -2.33 2.21 -8.33
N PHE A 112 -2.07 2.47 -7.06
CA PHE A 112 -2.53 1.67 -5.95
C PHE A 112 -3.48 2.51 -5.09
N LYS A 113 -4.62 1.93 -4.72
CA LYS A 113 -5.68 2.54 -3.93
C LYS A 113 -5.93 1.72 -2.67
N ASP A 114 -6.83 2.18 -1.80
CA ASP A 114 -7.20 1.49 -0.56
C ASP A 114 -7.48 -0.03 -0.72
N GLY A 115 -8.08 -0.45 -1.84
CA GLY A 115 -8.36 -1.87 -2.11
C GLY A 115 -7.13 -2.73 -2.44
N ASP A 116 -5.99 -2.11 -2.77
CA ASP A 116 -4.72 -2.80 -3.03
C ASP A 116 -3.87 -2.95 -1.75
N PHE A 117 -4.23 -2.24 -0.67
CA PHE A 117 -3.47 -2.18 0.56
C PHE A 117 -3.94 -3.22 1.58
N LEU A 118 -2.99 -3.79 2.32
CA LEU A 118 -3.28 -4.79 3.34
C LEU A 118 -3.88 -4.13 4.60
N THR A 119 -4.93 -4.75 5.15
CA THR A 119 -5.67 -4.27 6.32
C THR A 119 -4.84 -3.98 7.57
N PRO A 120 -3.74 -4.71 7.90
CA PRO A 120 -2.91 -4.36 9.06
C PRO A 120 -2.19 -3.01 8.95
N ALA A 121 -2.04 -2.49 7.72
CA ALA A 121 -1.37 -1.23 7.44
C ALA A 121 -2.32 -0.13 6.96
N SER A 122 -3.40 -0.50 6.26
CA SER A 122 -4.40 0.44 5.73
C SER A 122 -5.17 1.12 6.86
N GLY A 123 -5.44 2.43 6.71
CA GLY A 123 -6.15 3.25 7.70
C GLY A 123 -5.27 3.79 8.85
N GLU A 124 -4.16 3.14 9.16
CA GLU A 124 -3.17 3.62 10.12
C GLU A 124 -2.31 4.77 9.56
N SER A 125 -1.72 5.57 10.44
CA SER A 125 -0.84 6.68 10.05
C SER A 125 0.64 6.32 10.08
N TRP A 126 1.35 6.71 9.03
CA TRP A 126 2.74 6.32 8.76
C TRP A 126 3.59 7.52 8.36
N ASP A 127 4.83 7.58 8.83
CA ASP A 127 5.83 8.59 8.43
C ASP A 127 7.14 7.98 7.92
N ARG A 128 7.31 6.66 7.97
CA ARG A 128 8.38 5.93 7.26
C ARG A 128 7.79 5.10 6.14
N LEU A 129 8.38 5.22 4.95
CA LEU A 129 8.01 4.46 3.77
C LEU A 129 9.23 3.73 3.22
N ARG A 130 9.16 2.41 3.10
CA ARG A 130 10.22 1.58 2.53
C ARG A 130 9.76 0.94 1.24
N LEU A 131 10.48 1.20 0.15
CA LEU A 131 10.26 0.53 -1.12
C LEU A 131 11.27 -0.60 -1.29
N THR A 132 10.81 -1.74 -1.80
CA THR A 132 11.68 -2.80 -2.32
C THR A 132 11.34 -3.04 -3.78
N CYS A 133 12.24 -2.65 -4.66
CA CYS A 133 12.17 -2.85 -6.10
C CYS A 133 12.98 -4.09 -6.49
N SER A 134 12.45 -4.98 -7.32
CA SER A 134 13.18 -6.18 -7.75
C SER A 134 13.11 -6.40 -9.25
N GLN A 135 14.23 -6.82 -9.85
CA GLN A 135 14.35 -7.21 -11.26
C GLN A 135 15.19 -8.50 -11.39
N PRO A 136 14.60 -9.67 -11.06
CA PRO A 136 15.34 -10.94 -11.03
C PRO A 136 15.65 -11.48 -12.43
N PHE A 137 14.98 -10.98 -13.48
CA PHE A 137 15.06 -11.55 -14.83
C PHE A 137 16.14 -10.91 -15.70
N THR A 138 16.59 -9.70 -15.35
CA THR A 138 17.57 -8.92 -16.11
C THR A 138 18.53 -8.15 -15.20
N ARG A 139 19.16 -8.85 -14.24
CA ARG A 139 20.04 -8.26 -13.21
C ARG A 139 21.22 -7.43 -13.74
N HIS A 140 21.58 -7.60 -15.01
CA HIS A 140 22.67 -6.85 -15.63
C HIS A 140 22.25 -5.46 -16.13
N GLN A 141 20.96 -5.24 -16.37
CA GLN A 141 20.42 -3.95 -16.81
C GLN A 141 20.08 -3.08 -15.60
N SER A 142 20.32 -1.77 -15.70
CA SER A 142 19.88 -0.85 -14.67
C SER A 142 18.34 -0.81 -14.60
N PHE A 143 17.83 -0.67 -13.39
CA PHE A 143 16.39 -0.58 -13.13
C PHE A 143 16.13 0.27 -11.89
N GLY A 144 14.89 0.72 -11.73
CA GLY A 144 14.45 1.51 -10.58
C GLY A 144 13.09 2.13 -10.85
N LEU A 145 12.86 3.34 -10.36
CA LEU A 145 11.57 4.03 -10.48
C LEU A 145 11.73 5.40 -11.13
N ALA A 146 10.78 5.76 -11.99
CA ALA A 146 10.72 7.08 -12.61
C ALA A 146 10.19 8.13 -11.63
N PHE A 147 9.15 7.80 -10.86
CA PHE A 147 8.62 8.67 -9.82
C PHE A 147 7.83 7.85 -8.78
N LEU A 148 7.63 8.44 -7.60
CA LEU A 148 6.72 7.99 -6.56
C LEU A 148 5.83 9.16 -6.13
N ARG A 149 4.51 8.96 -6.10
CA ARG A 149 3.57 9.93 -5.51
C ARG A 149 2.76 9.27 -4.42
N VAL A 150 2.81 9.82 -3.22
CA VAL A 150 2.03 9.36 -2.07
C VAL A 150 0.93 10.37 -1.80
N ARG A 151 -0.29 9.90 -1.53
CA ARG A 151 -1.44 10.75 -1.22
C ARG A 151 -2.19 10.23 -0.01
N SER A 152 -2.72 11.17 0.77
CA SER A 152 -3.55 10.91 1.94
C SER A 152 -5.00 11.34 1.70
N SER A 153 -5.92 10.70 2.42
CA SER A 153 -7.34 11.04 2.46
C SER A 153 -7.61 12.20 3.41
N LEU A 154 -6.68 12.50 4.33
CA LEU A 154 -6.76 13.67 5.20
C LEU A 154 -6.53 14.93 4.35
N GLY A 155 -7.61 15.54 3.88
CA GLY A 155 -7.56 16.76 3.08
C GLY A 155 -7.07 17.93 3.91
N SER A 156 -5.97 18.56 3.48
CA SER A 156 -5.59 19.98 3.70
C SER A 156 -6.07 20.67 4.99
N LEU A 157 -6.05 20.01 6.13
CA LEU A 157 -6.36 20.60 7.43
C LEU A 157 -5.04 21.07 8.05
N ALA A 158 -4.54 22.22 7.57
CA ALA A 158 -3.72 23.19 8.31
C ALA A 158 -2.90 24.04 7.34
N ASP A 159 -3.49 25.13 6.87
CA ASP A 159 -2.81 26.42 6.98
C ASP A 159 -3.64 27.22 8.01
N PRO A 160 -3.16 27.44 9.24
CA PRO A 160 -3.74 28.49 10.06
C PRO A 160 -3.41 29.81 9.35
N VAL A 161 -4.46 30.48 8.84
CA VAL A 161 -4.36 31.88 8.42
C VAL A 161 -3.94 32.68 9.65
N VAL A 162 -2.64 32.92 9.79
CA VAL A 162 -2.10 33.93 10.69
C VAL A 162 -2.40 35.26 10.03
N ASP A 163 -3.53 35.86 10.41
CA ASP A 163 -3.81 37.26 10.16
C ASP A 163 -3.05 38.09 11.20
N PRO A 164 -2.07 38.94 10.82
CA PRO A 164 -1.37 39.82 11.75
C PRO A 164 -1.85 41.26 11.55
N SER A 165 -2.85 41.71 12.31
CA SER A 165 -3.15 43.14 12.60
C SER A 165 -4.33 43.26 13.59
N ALA A 166 -4.11 43.31 14.91
CA ALA A 166 -3.92 44.52 15.73
C ALA A 166 -5.17 44.86 16.60
N PRO A 167 -5.01 45.55 17.76
CA PRO A 167 -5.85 45.34 18.95
C PRO A 167 -6.77 46.51 19.34
N GLY A 168 -7.80 46.18 20.13
CA GLY A 168 -8.32 47.02 21.23
C GLY A 168 -9.67 47.71 21.03
N SER A 169 -10.69 47.34 21.82
CA SER A 169 -11.38 48.23 22.77
C SER A 169 -12.61 47.56 23.40
N SER A 170 -12.77 47.85 24.68
CA SER A 170 -13.73 47.43 25.70
C SER A 170 -15.22 47.74 25.41
N GLY A 171 -16.12 47.00 26.08
CA GLY A 171 -17.39 47.58 26.58
C GLY A 171 -18.67 46.72 26.55
N LEU A 172 -18.92 46.00 27.66
CA LEU A 172 -20.19 45.82 28.39
C LEU A 172 -21.52 45.36 27.71
N ASN A 173 -21.99 44.20 28.21
CA ASN A 173 -23.34 43.81 28.67
C ASN A 173 -24.58 44.02 27.77
N GLN A 174 -25.31 42.92 27.48
CA GLN A 174 -26.52 42.49 28.23
C GLN A 174 -27.18 41.25 27.59
N ASN A 175 -27.43 40.25 28.44
CA ASN A 175 -28.55 39.29 28.49
C ASN A 175 -29.41 39.06 27.22
N SER A 176 -29.40 37.83 26.70
CA SER A 176 -30.62 37.11 26.32
C SER A 176 -30.35 35.62 26.14
N THR A 177 -31.19 34.86 26.83
CA THR A 177 -31.40 33.41 26.79
C THR A 177 -31.76 32.97 25.38
N ASP A 178 -31.09 31.95 24.83
CA ASP A 178 -31.80 30.83 24.21
C ASP A 178 -30.86 29.63 24.05
N VAL A 179 -31.37 28.51 24.55
CA VAL A 179 -30.77 27.19 24.53
C VAL A 179 -30.83 26.66 23.09
N LEU A 180 -29.69 26.32 22.51
CA LEU A 180 -29.64 25.36 21.41
C LEU A 180 -28.46 24.41 21.63
N GLU A 181 -28.72 23.38 22.42
CA GLU A 181 -27.85 22.21 22.52
C GLU A 181 -27.79 21.58 21.12
N SER A 182 -26.64 21.73 20.47
CA SER A 182 -26.37 21.17 19.16
C SER A 182 -26.30 19.65 19.27
N ASP A 183 -27.40 19.00 18.92
CA ASP A 183 -27.54 17.55 18.79
C ASP A 183 -26.42 16.99 17.88
N PRO A 184 -25.63 15.97 18.30
CA PRO A 184 -24.39 15.60 17.62
C PRO A 184 -24.58 14.81 16.31
N ARG A 185 -25.76 14.86 15.67
CA ARG A 185 -26.10 13.99 14.53
C ARG A 185 -26.84 14.76 13.42
N PRO A 186 -26.16 15.66 12.70
CA PRO A 186 -26.75 16.45 11.61
C PRO A 186 -27.21 15.62 10.41
N TRP A 187 -26.93 14.31 10.38
CA TRP A 187 -27.37 13.38 9.32
C TRP A 187 -28.76 12.76 9.59
N LEU A 188 -29.30 12.87 10.81
CA LEU A 188 -30.63 12.37 11.15
C LEU A 188 -31.77 13.30 10.72
N THR A 189 -31.46 14.50 10.25
CA THR A 189 -32.45 15.47 9.72
C THR A 189 -32.78 15.23 8.26
N ASN A 190 -32.04 14.36 7.56
CA ASN A 190 -32.32 13.99 6.17
C ASN A 190 -33.25 12.76 6.11
N PRO A 191 -34.47 12.87 5.56
CA PRO A 191 -35.45 11.76 5.50
C PRO A 191 -34.92 10.52 4.76
N SER A 192 -34.01 10.70 3.81
CA SER A 192 -33.43 9.61 3.03
C SER A 192 -32.46 8.76 3.83
N ILE A 193 -31.77 9.34 4.81
CA ILE A 193 -30.78 8.63 5.65
C ILE A 193 -31.49 7.83 6.76
N ARG A 194 -32.61 8.32 7.29
CA ARG A 194 -33.41 7.58 8.28
C ARG A 194 -33.95 6.25 7.74
N ARG A 195 -34.43 6.23 6.49
CA ARG A 195 -35.02 5.02 5.88
C ARG A 195 -34.01 3.90 5.64
N THR A 196 -32.72 4.19 5.54
CA THR A 196 -31.70 3.16 5.25
C THR A 196 -31.24 2.41 6.50
N PHE A 197 -31.26 3.06 7.66
CA PHE A 197 -30.72 2.50 8.90
C PHE A 197 -31.79 2.02 9.90
N PHE A 198 -33.04 2.44 9.75
CA PHE A 198 -34.17 1.98 10.57
C PHE A 198 -35.38 1.68 9.67
N PRO A 199 -35.44 0.48 9.04
CA PRO A 199 -36.62 0.05 8.31
C PRO A 199 -37.79 -0.21 9.28
N ASP A 200 -38.99 0.26 8.94
CA ASP A 200 -40.20 0.01 9.74
C ASP A 200 -40.45 -1.51 9.89
N PRO A 201 -40.88 -1.98 11.08
CA PRO A 201 -41.20 -3.39 11.28
C PRO A 201 -42.37 -3.79 10.38
N GLN A 202 -42.12 -4.69 9.43
CA GLN A 202 -43.16 -5.28 8.61
C GLN A 202 -44.06 -6.19 9.46
N THR A 203 -45.34 -5.83 9.56
CA THR A 203 -46.40 -6.74 10.02
C THR A 203 -46.54 -7.91 9.06
N TYR A 204 -46.13 -9.08 9.52
CA TYR A 204 -46.30 -10.36 8.82
C TYR A 204 -47.73 -10.86 9.02
N VAL A 205 -48.48 -11.06 7.93
CA VAL A 205 -49.74 -11.83 7.94
C VAL A 205 -49.49 -13.20 7.30
N PRO A 206 -49.80 -14.32 7.98
CA PRO A 206 -49.69 -15.64 7.37
C PRO A 206 -50.90 -15.91 6.48
N ALA A 207 -50.64 -16.24 5.21
CA ALA A 207 -51.66 -16.75 4.30
C ALA A 207 -51.91 -18.24 4.57
N VAL A 208 -53.19 -18.59 4.54
CA VAL A 208 -53.79 -19.88 4.89
C VAL A 208 -53.69 -20.83 3.69
N ASP A 209 -53.31 -22.08 3.93
CA ASP A 209 -53.14 -23.14 2.93
C ASP A 209 -54.44 -23.94 2.78
N ILE A 210 -54.97 -24.07 1.55
CA ILE A 210 -56.14 -24.91 1.23
C ILE A 210 -55.93 -25.68 -0.09
N SER A 211 -55.82 -26.99 0.10
CA SER A 211 -56.33 -28.13 -0.69
C SER A 211 -55.80 -28.47 -2.10
N GLN A 212 -55.21 -29.69 -2.15
CA GLN A 212 -55.57 -30.87 -2.96
C GLN A 212 -55.79 -30.77 -4.48
N GLY A 213 -55.12 -31.67 -5.22
CA GLY A 213 -55.50 -32.05 -6.59
C GLY A 213 -54.54 -33.06 -7.22
N GLN A 214 -54.93 -34.32 -7.19
CA GLN A 214 -54.24 -35.53 -7.66
C GLN A 214 -54.41 -35.73 -9.18
N GLY A 215 -53.40 -36.21 -9.91
CA GLY A 215 -53.51 -36.53 -11.35
C GLY A 215 -52.29 -37.22 -11.96
N HIS A 216 -52.54 -38.21 -12.81
CA HIS A 216 -51.70 -39.35 -13.19
C HIS A 216 -50.81 -39.17 -14.45
N ILE A 217 -49.73 -39.98 -14.51
CA ILE A 217 -49.12 -40.73 -15.65
C ILE A 217 -48.57 -39.98 -16.89
N ALA A 218 -47.29 -40.20 -17.23
CA ALA A 218 -46.86 -40.88 -18.48
C ALA A 218 -45.34 -41.10 -18.59
N HIS A 219 -45.00 -42.21 -19.25
CA HIS A 219 -43.70 -42.81 -19.54
C HIS A 219 -42.72 -41.97 -20.38
N GLY A 220 -41.41 -42.24 -20.23
CA GLY A 220 -40.37 -41.81 -21.18
C GLY A 220 -39.00 -42.46 -20.93
N HIS A 221 -38.57 -43.31 -21.88
CA HIS A 221 -37.45 -44.26 -21.88
C HIS A 221 -35.99 -43.72 -21.88
N LYS A 222 -35.06 -44.58 -21.37
CA LYS A 222 -33.68 -44.95 -21.83
C LYS A 222 -32.60 -43.85 -21.97
N ASN A 223 -31.30 -44.01 -21.69
CA ASN A 223 -30.38 -44.99 -21.08
C ASN A 223 -29.01 -44.24 -20.90
N PRO A 224 -28.03 -44.72 -20.11
CA PRO A 224 -26.87 -43.96 -19.65
C PRO A 224 -25.59 -44.24 -20.45
N SER A 225 -24.51 -43.50 -20.16
CA SER A 225 -23.14 -43.95 -20.46
C SER A 225 -22.19 -43.52 -19.35
N ARG A 226 -21.64 -44.54 -18.68
CA ARG A 226 -20.54 -44.51 -17.72
C ARG A 226 -19.22 -44.27 -18.45
N GLY A 227 -18.31 -43.52 -17.82
CA GLY A 227 -16.86 -43.61 -18.02
C GLY A 227 -16.18 -43.67 -16.63
N PRO A 228 -15.07 -44.43 -16.45
CA PRO A 228 -14.62 -44.88 -15.14
C PRO A 228 -13.52 -44.00 -14.51
N LEU A 229 -13.46 -44.11 -13.17
CA LEU A 229 -12.38 -43.73 -12.26
C LEU A 229 -11.21 -44.70 -12.34
N GLU A 230 -10.01 -44.22 -11.98
CA GLU A 230 -8.84 -44.87 -11.31
C GLU A 230 -7.56 -44.09 -11.72
N HIS A 231 -6.48 -43.90 -10.95
CA HIS A 231 -6.08 -44.30 -9.60
C HIS A 231 -4.95 -43.34 -9.13
N GLN A 232 -4.88 -43.15 -7.81
CA GLN A 232 -3.73 -42.87 -6.92
C GLN A 232 -2.37 -42.36 -7.46
N GLY A 233 -1.84 -41.35 -6.75
CA GLY A 233 -0.42 -40.99 -6.74
C GLY A 233 -0.05 -40.20 -5.49
N ASN A 234 0.19 -40.92 -4.39
CA ASN A 234 0.68 -40.42 -3.11
C ASN A 234 2.17 -40.02 -3.26
N PHE A 235 2.55 -38.77 -2.98
CA PHE A 235 3.97 -38.44 -2.80
C PHE A 235 4.22 -37.59 -1.56
N ARG A 236 5.26 -38.04 -0.87
CA ARG A 236 5.63 -37.90 0.52
C ARG A 236 6.39 -36.60 0.78
N ALA A 237 6.15 -36.03 1.96
CA ALA A 237 6.94 -34.95 2.53
C ALA A 237 8.30 -35.45 3.05
N GLN A 238 9.36 -34.71 2.73
CA GLN A 238 10.67 -34.64 3.40
C GLN A 238 11.09 -33.16 3.22
N GLY A 239 11.31 -32.32 4.23
CA GLY A 239 11.95 -32.56 5.52
C GLY A 239 13.45 -32.28 5.35
N TYR A 240 13.87 -31.02 5.51
CA TYR A 240 15.27 -30.67 5.73
C TYR A 240 15.36 -29.58 6.78
N VAL A 241 15.96 -29.93 7.92
CA VAL A 241 16.24 -29.10 9.09
C VAL A 241 17.75 -29.09 9.28
N GLU A 242 18.26 -27.91 9.64
CA GLU A 242 19.54 -27.58 10.28
C GLU A 242 20.89 -27.93 9.62
N ALA A 243 21.73 -26.89 9.52
CA ALA A 243 23.06 -26.92 10.14
C ALA A 243 23.49 -25.48 10.51
N VAL A 244 23.47 -25.20 11.81
CA VAL A 244 24.23 -24.13 12.47
C VAL A 244 25.57 -24.72 12.88
N ALA A 245 26.69 -24.07 12.54
CA ALA A 245 27.91 -24.14 13.35
C ALA A 245 28.86 -22.99 13.03
N ALA A 246 29.15 -22.23 14.08
CA ALA A 246 30.11 -21.15 14.15
C ALA A 246 31.56 -21.62 14.02
N ARG A 247 32.47 -20.71 13.64
CA ARG A 247 33.78 -20.61 14.28
C ARG A 247 34.34 -19.20 14.20
N ALA A 248 34.88 -18.79 15.34
CA ALA A 248 35.36 -17.47 15.68
C ALA A 248 36.88 -17.33 15.45
N SER A 249 37.30 -16.06 15.49
CA SER A 249 38.58 -15.54 16.00
C SER A 249 39.81 -15.54 15.07
N GLY A 250 40.33 -14.35 14.84
CA GLY A 250 41.68 -14.12 14.32
C GLY A 250 41.95 -12.64 14.05
N ALA A 251 42.46 -11.93 15.06
CA ALA A 251 42.83 -10.52 15.02
C ALA A 251 43.99 -10.21 14.06
N GLY A 252 44.05 -8.96 13.57
CA GLY A 252 45.22 -8.43 12.86
C GLY A 252 44.96 -7.10 12.14
N SER A 253 45.01 -5.98 12.87
CA SER A 253 45.43 -4.68 12.30
C SER A 253 46.96 -4.75 12.04
N PRO A 254 47.59 -3.90 11.18
CA PRO A 254 47.34 -2.46 11.10
C PRO A 254 47.57 -1.74 9.74
N HIS A 255 47.24 -0.44 9.74
CA HIS A 255 47.81 0.69 8.96
C HIS A 255 47.84 0.70 7.41
N GLY A 256 47.33 1.82 6.84
CA GLY A 256 47.59 2.30 5.48
C GLY A 256 46.31 2.80 4.80
N ALA A 257 45.86 4.04 5.04
CA ALA A 257 46.11 5.19 4.16
C ALA A 257 46.01 4.84 2.66
N PHE A 258 45.00 5.34 1.95
CA PHE A 258 45.16 6.04 0.66
C PHE A 258 43.80 6.59 0.18
N CYS A 259 43.82 7.87 -0.15
CA CYS A 259 42.77 8.66 -0.78
C CYS A 259 42.53 8.24 -2.25
N CYS A 260 41.27 8.42 -2.71
CA CYS A 260 40.76 8.98 -4.00
C CYS A 260 41.49 8.70 -5.34
N PRO A 261 40.78 8.67 -6.49
CA PRO A 261 39.67 9.57 -6.87
C PRO A 261 38.30 8.90 -7.08
#